data_AF-A0A2R6MAC3-F1
#
_entry.id   AF-A0A2R6MAC3-F1
#
_cell.length_a   1.000
_cell.length_b   1.000
_cell.length_c   1.000
_cell.angle_alpha   90.00
_cell.angle_beta   90.00
_cell.angle_gamma   90.00
#
_symmetry.space_group_name_H-M   'P 1'
#
loop_
_entity.id
_entity.type
_entity.pdbx_description
1 polymer ?
#
loop_
_entity_poly.entity_id
_entity_poly.type
_entity_poly.pdbx_seq_one_letter_code
_entity_poly.pdbx_strand_id
1 'polypeptide(L)'
;MAAQQQEQVQGSFPLQQGALFGAGAFIVGYLVTFLWLMIDVSSEEMDATFEAAGWLFFNAQFVRIEFDGPATLDFLGLNASANVISLPAIVFTIAVGLILFGAGYLLTTRLLEPGTTTDEGTVYGASIVVGYLPLSFLGALLFEMSYLNTEGTPDIFMAVLIAGIVFPAIIGALGGYYAVRSRGN
;
A
#
# COMPACT_ATOMS: atom_id res chain seq x y z
N MET A 1 -33.76 -15.23 31.22
CA MET A 1 -32.32 -15.12 31.53
C MET A 1 -31.41 -15.70 30.44
N ALA A 2 -31.90 -16.52 29.49
CA ALA A 2 -31.08 -17.05 28.40
C ALA A 2 -30.91 -16.11 27.17
N ALA A 3 -31.69 -15.03 27.07
CA ALA A 3 -31.66 -14.12 25.92
C ALA A 3 -30.58 -13.02 26.00
N GLN A 4 -30.00 -12.78 27.18
CA GLN A 4 -28.99 -11.72 27.39
C GLN A 4 -27.54 -12.18 27.16
N GLN A 5 -27.30 -13.47 26.95
CA GLN A 5 -25.95 -14.00 26.68
C GLN A 5 -25.57 -14.05 25.20
N GLN A 6 -26.53 -13.87 24.28
CA GLN A 6 -26.25 -13.92 22.84
C GLN A 6 -25.79 -12.57 22.25
N GLU A 7 -25.95 -11.46 22.97
CA GLU A 7 -25.52 -10.13 22.49
C GLU A 7 -24.02 -9.86 22.70
N GLN A 8 -23.28 -10.70 23.45
CA GLN A 8 -21.87 -10.46 23.76
C GLN A 8 -20.87 -11.14 22.80
N VAL A 9 -21.33 -11.86 21.78
CA VAL A 9 -20.47 -12.56 20.80
C VAL A 9 -20.50 -11.89 19.41
N GLN A 10 -20.71 -10.58 19.37
CA GLN A 10 -20.24 -9.76 18.25
C GLN A 10 -18.97 -9.06 18.71
N GLY A 11 -17.88 -9.83 18.83
CA GLY A 11 -16.54 -9.26 18.86
C GLY A 11 -16.40 -8.49 17.55
N SER A 12 -16.57 -7.17 17.62
CA SER A 12 -16.50 -6.29 16.47
C SER A 12 -15.12 -6.48 15.87
N PHE A 13 -15.03 -7.22 14.75
CA PHE A 13 -13.82 -7.32 13.97
C PHE A 13 -13.29 -5.89 13.81
N PRO A 14 -11.99 -5.62 14.05
CA PRO A 14 -11.45 -4.26 14.10
C PRO A 14 -11.35 -3.62 12.70
N LEU A 15 -12.36 -3.81 11.84
CA LEU A 15 -12.45 -3.31 10.47
C LEU A 15 -12.31 -1.79 10.42
N GLN A 16 -12.87 -1.07 11.41
CA GLN A 16 -12.73 0.39 11.46
C GLN A 16 -11.27 0.80 11.69
N GLN A 17 -10.55 0.10 12.56
CA GLN A 17 -9.15 0.40 12.85
C GLN A 17 -8.26 -0.06 11.69
N GLY A 18 -8.50 -1.25 11.13
CA GLY A 18 -7.87 -1.73 9.92
C GLY A 18 -8.03 -0.76 8.75
N ALA A 19 -9.25 -0.22 8.56
CA ALA A 19 -9.52 0.78 7.55
C ALA A 19 -8.68 2.06 7.75
N LEU A 20 -8.59 2.56 8.98
CA LEU A 20 -7.83 3.78 9.28
C LEU A 20 -6.32 3.59 9.04
N PHE A 21 -5.76 2.48 9.53
CA PHE A 21 -4.33 2.19 9.36
C PHE A 21 -3.97 1.88 7.91
N GLY A 22 -4.83 1.16 7.19
CA GLY A 22 -4.69 0.91 5.75
C GLY A 22 -4.72 2.19 4.93
N ALA A 23 -5.73 3.02 5.16
CA ALA A 23 -5.86 4.30 4.46
C ALA A 23 -4.67 5.23 4.77
N GLY A 24 -4.26 5.29 6.04
CA GLY A 24 -3.08 6.03 6.47
C GLY A 24 -1.80 5.52 5.79
N ALA A 25 -1.61 4.21 5.69
CA ALA A 25 -0.45 3.61 5.03
C ALA A 25 -0.40 3.94 3.54
N PHE A 26 -1.55 3.92 2.84
CA PHE A 26 -1.63 4.34 1.44
C PHE A 26 -1.20 5.80 1.27
N ILE A 27 -1.80 6.70 2.05
CA ILE A 27 -1.53 8.14 1.97
C ILE A 27 -0.06 8.42 2.29
N VAL A 28 0.47 7.85 3.37
CA VAL A 28 1.87 8.04 3.76
C VAL A 28 2.82 7.48 2.71
N GLY A 29 2.54 6.29 2.16
CA GLY A 29 3.31 5.70 1.07
C GLY A 29 3.38 6.60 -0.15
N TYR A 30 2.22 7.06 -0.63
CA TYR A 30 2.13 7.99 -1.75
C TYR A 30 2.89 9.29 -1.48
N LEU A 31 2.70 9.91 -0.30
CA LEU A 31 3.38 11.15 0.05
C LEU A 31 4.90 10.99 0.12
N VAL A 32 5.40 9.87 0.64
CA VAL A 32 6.84 9.57 0.64
C VAL A 32 7.37 9.48 -0.79
N THR A 33 6.66 8.76 -1.68
CA THR A 33 7.03 8.68 -3.10
C THR A 33 7.02 10.04 -3.78
N PHE A 34 5.98 10.85 -3.55
CA PHE A 34 5.85 12.20 -4.10
C PHE A 34 6.96 13.14 -3.62
N LEU A 35 7.29 13.10 -2.32
CA LEU A 35 8.37 13.91 -1.76
C LEU A 35 9.73 13.49 -2.29
N TRP A 36 9.99 12.19 -2.47
CA TRP A 36 11.22 11.74 -3.10
C TRP A 36 11.34 12.21 -4.53
N LEU A 37 10.27 12.08 -5.32
CA LEU A 37 10.25 12.58 -6.70
C LEU A 37 10.58 14.08 -6.76
N MET A 38 9.99 14.89 -5.87
CA MET A 38 10.24 16.33 -5.78
C MET A 38 11.67 16.71 -5.37
N ILE A 39 12.34 15.86 -4.60
CA ILE A 39 13.71 16.11 -4.13
C ILE A 39 14.76 15.61 -5.13
N ASP A 40 14.45 14.51 -5.80
CA ASP A 40 15.42 13.74 -6.57
C ASP A 40 15.51 14.16 -8.04
N VAL A 41 14.39 14.59 -8.62
CA VAL A 41 14.29 14.81 -10.07
C VAL A 41 14.33 16.29 -10.43
N SER A 42 15.10 16.62 -11.46
CA SER A 42 15.11 17.96 -12.05
C SER A 42 13.97 18.12 -13.07
N SER A 43 13.35 19.31 -13.15
CA SER A 43 12.28 19.59 -14.11
C SER A 43 12.73 19.55 -15.58
N GLU A 44 14.03 19.45 -15.84
CA GLU A 44 14.56 19.27 -17.20
C GLU A 44 14.45 17.81 -17.67
N GLU A 45 14.40 16.85 -16.75
CA GLU A 45 14.36 15.41 -17.05
C GLU A 45 12.95 14.83 -16.96
N MET A 46 12.21 15.21 -15.92
CA MET A 46 10.83 14.79 -15.72
C MET A 46 10.11 15.77 -14.79
N ASP A 47 8.87 16.10 -15.12
CA ASP A 47 8.03 16.90 -14.23
C ASP A 47 7.60 16.07 -13.02
N ALA A 48 7.88 16.58 -11.82
CA ALA A 48 7.45 15.99 -10.56
C ALA A 48 5.95 16.24 -10.30
N THR A 49 5.09 15.64 -11.13
CA THR A 49 3.63 15.80 -11.03
C THR A 49 3.04 14.84 -10.01
N PHE A 50 1.80 15.15 -9.63
CA PHE A 50 0.97 14.31 -8.77
C PHE A 50 0.76 12.92 -9.39
N GLU A 51 0.49 12.88 -10.69
CA GLU A 51 0.23 11.65 -11.44
C GLU A 51 1.50 10.82 -11.63
N ALA A 52 2.64 11.46 -11.91
CA ALA A 52 3.93 10.78 -12.05
C ALA A 52 4.34 10.06 -10.75
N ALA A 53 4.17 10.72 -9.60
CA ALA A 53 4.38 10.07 -8.30
C ALA A 53 3.42 8.90 -8.08
N GLY A 54 2.17 9.03 -8.52
CA GLY A 54 1.18 7.96 -8.50
C GLY A 54 1.63 6.74 -9.29
N TRP A 55 2.12 6.94 -10.51
CA TRP A 55 2.65 5.87 -11.36
C TRP A 55 3.85 5.16 -10.70
N LEU A 56 4.80 5.93 -10.15
CA LEU A 56 5.94 5.37 -9.41
C LEU A 56 5.49 4.56 -8.19
N PHE A 57 4.51 5.06 -7.44
CA PHE A 57 3.97 4.41 -6.25
C PHE A 57 3.25 3.09 -6.56
N PHE A 58 2.52 3.01 -7.68
CA PHE A 58 1.90 1.78 -8.16
C PHE A 58 2.93 0.79 -8.71
N ASN A 59 3.90 1.24 -9.50
CA ASN A 59 5.00 0.39 -9.96
C ASN A 59 5.83 -0.19 -8.81
N ALA A 60 6.05 0.57 -7.74
CA ALA A 60 6.72 0.09 -6.53
C ALA A 60 6.02 -1.12 -5.90
N GLN A 61 4.72 -1.31 -6.20
CA GLN A 61 3.87 -2.42 -5.76
C GLN A 61 3.59 -3.40 -6.90
N PHE A 62 4.42 -3.40 -7.96
CA PHE A 62 4.34 -4.30 -9.12
C PHE A 62 3.13 -4.08 -10.03
N VAL A 63 2.47 -2.92 -9.96
CA VAL A 63 1.36 -2.55 -10.84
C VAL A 63 1.91 -1.71 -11.98
N ARG A 64 1.82 -2.22 -13.22
CA ARG A 64 2.30 -1.52 -14.42
C ARG A 64 1.31 -0.46 -14.88
N ILE A 65 1.79 0.47 -15.70
CA ILE A 65 0.96 1.48 -16.35
C ILE A 65 0.43 0.90 -17.66
N GLU A 66 -0.88 0.92 -17.84
CA GLU A 66 -1.57 0.54 -19.05
C GLU A 66 -1.89 1.79 -19.86
N PHE A 67 -1.79 1.67 -21.19
CA PHE A 67 -2.17 2.70 -22.14
C PHE A 67 -3.34 2.20 -22.98
N ASP A 68 -3.99 3.08 -23.73
CA ASP A 68 -4.97 2.69 -24.75
C ASP A 68 -4.33 1.74 -25.81
N GLY A 69 -4.43 0.43 -25.58
CA GLY A 69 -3.81 -0.63 -26.39
C GLY A 69 -3.21 -1.76 -25.56
N PRO A 70 -2.48 -2.71 -26.17
CA PRO A 70 -1.90 -3.86 -25.45
C PRO A 70 -0.59 -3.52 -24.72
N ALA A 71 -0.15 -2.26 -24.72
CA ALA A 71 1.14 -1.85 -24.21
C ALA A 71 1.06 -1.57 -22.71
N THR A 72 2.09 -2.02 -21.98
CA THR A 72 2.26 -1.71 -20.56
C THR A 72 3.67 -1.19 -20.29
N LEU A 73 3.81 -0.33 -19.31
CA LEU A 73 5.07 0.32 -18.95
C LEU A 73 5.42 0.10 -17.48
N ASP A 74 6.69 -0.25 -17.26
CA ASP A 74 7.34 -0.13 -15.96
C ASP A 74 8.04 1.24 -15.94
N PHE A 75 7.29 2.26 -15.53
CA PHE A 75 7.71 3.65 -15.44
C PHE A 75 8.82 3.85 -14.42
N LEU A 76 8.75 3.19 -13.26
CA LEU A 76 9.79 3.27 -12.24
C LEU A 76 11.09 2.62 -12.73
N GLY A 77 11.02 1.41 -13.28
CA GLY A 77 12.17 0.72 -13.84
C GLY A 77 12.82 1.48 -15.00
N LEU A 78 12.00 2.04 -15.90
CA LEU A 78 12.47 2.87 -17.00
C LEU A 78 13.27 4.07 -16.50
N ASN A 79 12.69 4.88 -15.61
CA ASN A 79 13.34 6.10 -15.11
C ASN A 79 14.58 5.81 -14.26
N ALA A 80 14.57 4.73 -13.45
CA ALA A 80 15.74 4.30 -12.71
C ALA A 80 16.88 3.84 -13.66
N SER A 81 16.56 3.11 -14.72
CA SER A 81 17.56 2.65 -15.70
C SER A 81 18.16 3.79 -16.54
N ALA A 82 17.38 4.84 -16.78
CA ALA A 82 17.80 6.05 -17.47
C ALA A 82 18.57 7.03 -16.56
N ASN A 83 18.70 6.73 -15.25
CA ASN A 83 19.25 7.62 -14.22
C ASN A 83 18.50 8.96 -14.09
N VAL A 84 17.21 8.99 -14.46
CA VAL A 84 16.33 10.15 -14.21
C VAL A 84 15.97 10.22 -12.73
N ILE A 85 15.81 9.05 -12.09
CA ILE A 85 15.66 8.91 -10.64
C ILE A 85 16.98 8.34 -10.12
N SER A 86 17.55 8.95 -9.09
CA SER A 86 18.85 8.53 -8.53
C SER A 86 18.75 7.26 -7.69
N LEU A 87 17.59 7.05 -7.07
CA LEU A 87 17.35 5.87 -6.25
C LEU A 87 16.99 4.65 -7.09
N PRO A 88 17.56 3.47 -6.78
CA PRO A 88 17.15 2.22 -7.42
C PRO A 88 15.66 1.92 -7.18
N ALA A 89 14.97 1.37 -8.19
CA ALA A 89 13.55 1.01 -8.12
C ALA A 89 13.18 0.19 -6.86
N ILE A 90 14.06 -0.75 -6.45
CA ILE A 90 13.85 -1.59 -5.27
C ILE A 90 13.71 -0.80 -3.96
N VAL A 91 14.31 0.39 -3.87
CA VAL A 91 14.22 1.25 -2.68
C VAL A 91 12.79 1.73 -2.47
N PHE A 92 12.07 2.05 -3.54
CA PHE A 92 10.66 2.43 -3.47
C PHE A 92 9.79 1.27 -2.99
N THR A 93 9.98 0.08 -3.54
CA THR A 93 9.26 -1.13 -3.11
C THR A 93 9.50 -1.44 -1.63
N ILE A 94 10.76 -1.35 -1.17
CA ILE A 94 11.10 -1.54 0.24
C ILE A 94 10.43 -0.48 1.10
N ALA A 95 10.43 0.79 0.69
CA ALA A 95 9.80 1.87 1.45
C ALA A 95 8.29 1.63 1.64
N VAL A 96 7.57 1.31 0.57
CA VAL A 96 6.13 0.98 0.66
C VAL A 96 5.91 -0.24 1.54
N GLY A 97 6.74 -1.29 1.39
CA GLY A 97 6.71 -2.48 2.23
C GLY A 97 6.91 -2.16 3.71
N LEU A 98 7.88 -1.32 4.07
CA LEU A 98 8.13 -0.94 5.46
C LEU A 98 6.97 -0.13 6.06
N ILE A 99 6.31 0.71 5.27
CA ILE A 99 5.14 1.48 5.71
C ILE A 99 3.96 0.53 5.98
N LEU A 100 3.69 -0.42 5.09
CA LEU A 100 2.65 -1.45 5.27
C LEU A 100 2.95 -2.34 6.48
N PHE A 101 4.20 -2.76 6.62
CA PHE A 101 4.66 -3.57 7.75
C PHE A 101 4.45 -2.79 9.06
N GLY A 102 4.87 -1.53 9.10
CA GLY A 102 4.69 -0.64 10.23
C GLY A 102 3.22 -0.43 10.57
N ALA A 103 2.35 -0.25 9.57
CA ALA A 103 0.92 -0.10 9.78
C ALA A 103 0.29 -1.35 10.40
N GLY A 104 0.58 -2.54 9.86
CA GLY A 104 0.11 -3.82 10.42
C GLY A 104 0.65 -4.08 11.83
N TYR A 105 1.93 -3.77 12.07
CA TYR A 105 2.56 -3.85 13.38
C TYR A 105 1.87 -2.93 14.39
N LEU A 106 1.74 -1.64 14.06
CA LEU A 106 1.15 -0.64 14.95
C LEU A 106 -0.31 -0.93 15.27
N LEU A 107 -1.11 -1.32 14.27
CA LEU A 107 -2.49 -1.75 14.48
C LEU A 107 -2.57 -2.91 15.47
N THR A 108 -1.78 -3.96 15.22
CA THR A 108 -1.76 -5.15 16.08
C THR A 108 -1.30 -4.80 17.50
N THR A 109 -0.29 -3.93 17.66
CA THR A 109 0.15 -3.49 18.99
C THR A 109 -0.91 -2.75 19.79
N ARG A 110 -1.87 -2.08 19.13
CA ARG A 110 -3.00 -1.39 19.78
C ARG A 110 -4.14 -2.34 20.15
N LEU A 111 -4.30 -3.42 19.41
CA LEU A 111 -5.35 -4.43 19.61
C LEU A 111 -4.89 -5.63 20.45
N LEU A 112 -3.62 -5.65 20.84
CA LEU A 112 -3.00 -6.76 21.53
C LEU A 112 -3.57 -6.90 22.96
N GLU A 113 -4.21 -8.05 23.21
CA GLU A 113 -4.74 -8.45 24.51
C GLU A 113 -3.90 -9.60 25.10
N PRO A 114 -3.88 -9.78 26.44
CA PRO A 114 -3.23 -10.93 27.06
C PRO A 114 -3.76 -12.25 26.47
N GLY A 115 -2.85 -13.11 25.99
CA GLY A 115 -3.19 -14.39 25.37
C GLY A 115 -3.40 -14.34 23.85
N THR A 116 -3.27 -13.16 23.21
CA THR A 116 -3.31 -13.05 21.73
C THR A 116 -2.24 -13.95 21.11
N THR A 117 -2.66 -14.79 20.16
CA THR A 117 -1.77 -15.70 19.42
C THR A 117 -1.10 -15.01 18.24
N THR A 118 -0.02 -15.60 17.72
CA THR A 118 0.63 -15.07 16.50
C THR A 118 -0.31 -15.09 15.30
N ASP A 119 -1.19 -16.09 15.20
CA ASP A 119 -2.14 -16.24 14.11
C ASP A 119 -3.19 -15.12 14.12
N GLU A 120 -3.70 -14.77 15.30
CA GLU A 120 -4.58 -13.61 15.48
C GLU A 120 -3.87 -12.30 15.12
N GLY A 121 -2.61 -12.14 15.53
CA GLY A 121 -1.80 -10.98 15.15
C GLY A 121 -1.62 -10.85 13.63
N THR A 122 -1.38 -11.96 12.95
CA THR A 122 -1.31 -12.02 11.47
C THR A 122 -2.63 -11.55 10.85
N VAL A 123 -3.78 -11.97 11.38
CA VAL A 123 -5.10 -11.54 10.89
C VAL A 123 -5.34 -10.04 11.14
N TYR A 124 -4.97 -9.53 12.32
CA TYR A 124 -5.08 -8.09 12.61
C TYR A 124 -4.21 -7.26 11.68
N GLY A 125 -2.96 -7.66 11.45
CA GLY A 125 -2.06 -7.02 10.51
C GLY A 125 -2.60 -7.02 9.08
N ALA A 126 -3.16 -8.13 8.62
CA ALA A 126 -3.76 -8.23 7.28
C ALA A 126 -5.01 -7.35 7.10
N SER A 127 -5.69 -6.99 8.20
CA SER A 127 -6.94 -6.21 8.13
C SER A 127 -6.74 -4.78 7.59
N ILE A 128 -5.49 -4.30 7.46
CA ILE A 128 -5.20 -3.01 6.81
C ILE A 128 -5.65 -2.97 5.35
N VAL A 129 -5.79 -4.13 4.69
CA VAL A 129 -6.34 -4.26 3.34
C VAL A 129 -7.68 -3.53 3.20
N VAL A 130 -8.52 -3.56 4.24
CA VAL A 130 -9.87 -2.96 4.23
C VAL A 130 -9.82 -1.46 3.89
N GLY A 131 -8.80 -0.76 4.38
CA GLY A 131 -8.62 0.68 4.10
C GLY A 131 -7.75 0.97 2.89
N TYR A 132 -6.79 0.09 2.62
CA TYR A 132 -5.84 0.27 1.52
C TYR A 132 -6.51 0.01 0.16
N LEU A 133 -7.34 -1.04 0.06
CA LEU A 133 -8.02 -1.45 -1.16
C LEU A 133 -8.83 -0.35 -1.85
N PRO A 134 -9.77 0.35 -1.18
CA PRO A 134 -10.56 1.38 -1.85
C PRO A 134 -9.70 2.53 -2.35
N LEU A 135 -8.64 2.90 -1.63
CA LEU A 135 -7.71 3.93 -2.08
C LEU A 135 -6.83 3.46 -3.23
N SER A 136 -6.47 2.18 -3.27
CA SER A 136 -5.76 1.60 -4.43
C SER A 136 -6.60 1.67 -5.69
N PHE A 137 -7.89 1.34 -5.60
CA PHE A 137 -8.81 1.50 -6.72
C PHE A 137 -8.96 2.97 -7.13
N LEU A 138 -9.22 3.87 -6.18
CA LEU A 138 -9.40 5.29 -6.47
C LEU A 138 -8.13 5.95 -7.00
N GLY A 139 -6.96 5.56 -6.48
CA GLY A 139 -5.66 6.05 -6.91
C GLY A 139 -5.37 5.63 -8.35
N ALA A 140 -5.68 4.39 -8.73
CA ALA A 140 -5.55 3.95 -10.13
C ALA A 140 -6.37 4.84 -11.07
N LEU A 141 -7.60 5.18 -10.72
CA LEU A 141 -8.44 6.08 -11.53
C LEU A 141 -7.96 7.55 -11.50
N LEU A 142 -7.36 7.98 -10.40
CA LEU A 142 -6.99 9.38 -10.19
C LEU A 142 -5.66 9.73 -10.86
N PHE A 143 -4.75 8.79 -11.00
CA PHE A 143 -3.42 9.01 -11.58
C PHE A 143 -3.40 8.76 -13.09
N GLU A 144 -4.39 9.26 -13.81
CA GLU A 144 -4.41 9.24 -15.26
C GLU A 144 -3.61 10.43 -15.79
N MET A 145 -2.65 10.19 -16.69
CA MET A 145 -1.91 11.27 -17.34
C MET A 145 -1.51 10.94 -18.78
N SER A 146 -1.36 11.99 -19.59
CA SER A 146 -0.85 11.86 -20.95
C SER A 146 0.67 11.69 -20.96
N TYR A 147 1.15 10.65 -21.62
CA TYR A 147 2.57 10.38 -21.84
C TYR A 147 2.81 10.04 -23.31
N LEU A 148 3.70 10.79 -23.97
CA LEU A 148 3.99 10.65 -25.40
C LEU A 148 2.72 10.70 -26.31
N ASN A 149 1.76 11.56 -25.97
CA ASN A 149 0.45 11.71 -26.65
C ASN A 149 -0.49 10.52 -26.51
N THR A 150 -0.27 9.64 -25.52
CA THR A 150 -1.19 8.54 -25.18
C THR A 150 -1.58 8.65 -23.71
N GLU A 151 -2.85 8.47 -23.39
CA GLU A 151 -3.34 8.45 -22.01
C GLU A 151 -2.93 7.13 -21.36
N GLY A 152 -2.35 7.24 -20.16
CA GLY A 152 -1.93 6.09 -19.36
C GLY A 152 -2.53 6.15 -17.96
N THR A 153 -2.74 4.98 -17.38
CA THR A 153 -3.25 4.80 -16.02
C THR A 153 -2.60 3.57 -15.40
N PRO A 154 -2.44 3.47 -14.07
CA PRO A 154 -2.19 2.18 -13.44
C PRO A 154 -3.23 1.14 -13.88
N ASP A 155 -2.78 -0.08 -14.22
CA ASP A 155 -3.65 -1.21 -14.53
C ASP A 155 -4.60 -1.43 -13.35
N ILE A 156 -5.90 -1.17 -13.57
CA ILE A 156 -6.92 -1.16 -12.51
C ILE A 156 -7.07 -2.55 -11.89
N PHE A 157 -6.97 -3.61 -12.70
CA PHE A 157 -7.07 -4.97 -12.20
C PHE A 157 -5.89 -5.31 -11.28
N MET A 158 -4.67 -4.99 -11.71
CA MET A 158 -3.47 -5.18 -10.89
C MET A 158 -3.42 -4.24 -9.69
N ALA A 159 -3.93 -3.01 -9.81
CA ALA A 159 -4.07 -2.06 -8.71
C ALA A 159 -4.98 -2.59 -7.62
N VAL A 160 -6.10 -3.22 -7.96
CA VAL A 160 -6.99 -3.84 -6.97
C VAL A 160 -6.39 -5.14 -6.43
N LEU A 161 -5.93 -6.02 -7.31
CA LEU A 161 -5.48 -7.36 -6.91
C LEU A 161 -4.15 -7.32 -6.17
N ILE A 162 -3.11 -6.73 -6.76
CA ILE A 162 -1.76 -6.75 -6.20
C ILE A 162 -1.59 -5.65 -5.18
N ALA A 163 -1.70 -4.38 -5.58
CA ALA A 163 -1.49 -3.26 -4.68
C ALA A 163 -2.60 -3.13 -3.61
N GLY A 164 -3.85 -3.45 -3.96
CA GLY A 164 -4.99 -3.31 -3.06
C GLY A 164 -5.16 -4.46 -2.08
N ILE A 165 -4.83 -5.69 -2.47
CA ILE A 165 -5.08 -6.91 -1.68
C ILE A 165 -3.78 -7.62 -1.34
N VAL A 166 -3.10 -8.21 -2.32
CA VAL A 166 -2.02 -9.19 -2.07
C VAL A 166 -0.86 -8.56 -1.32
N PHE A 167 -0.39 -7.41 -1.77
CA PHE A 167 0.77 -6.73 -1.21
C PHE A 167 0.52 -6.24 0.24
N PRO A 168 -0.53 -5.45 0.54
CA PRO A 168 -0.85 -5.05 1.90
C PRO A 168 -1.25 -6.23 2.80
N ALA A 169 -1.91 -7.27 2.27
CA ALA A 169 -2.26 -8.45 3.07
C ALA A 169 -1.01 -9.16 3.59
N ILE A 170 -0.07 -9.50 2.70
CA ILE A 170 1.15 -10.24 3.07
C ILE A 170 2.02 -9.41 4.00
N ILE A 171 2.30 -8.16 3.63
CA ILE A 171 3.24 -7.34 4.38
C ILE A 171 2.64 -6.87 5.71
N GLY A 172 1.35 -6.49 5.72
CA GLY A 172 0.63 -6.15 6.95
C GLY A 172 0.54 -7.35 7.91
N ALA A 173 0.27 -8.55 7.39
CA ALA A 173 0.26 -9.79 8.15
C ALA A 173 1.61 -10.08 8.82
N LEU A 174 2.72 -9.87 8.12
CA LEU A 174 4.06 -9.97 8.69
C LEU A 174 4.25 -8.95 9.83
N GLY A 175 3.84 -7.70 9.64
CA GLY A 175 3.87 -6.68 10.69
C GLY A 175 3.13 -7.12 11.95
N GLY A 176 1.92 -7.66 11.79
CA GLY A 176 1.11 -8.17 12.90
C GLY A 176 1.72 -9.40 13.59
N TYR A 177 2.26 -10.35 12.82
CA TYR A 177 2.98 -11.51 13.37
C TYR A 177 4.14 -11.07 14.29
N TYR A 178 4.97 -10.13 13.82
CA TYR A 178 6.12 -9.65 14.59
C TYR A 178 5.72 -8.80 15.79
N ALA A 179 4.57 -8.13 15.76
CA ALA A 179 4.04 -7.38 16.91
C ALA A 179 3.69 -8.29 18.09
N VAL A 180 3.14 -9.48 17.82
CA VAL A 180 2.86 -10.48 18.87
C VAL A 180 4.17 -11.15 19.31
N ARG A 181 4.99 -11.60 18.36
CA ARG A 181 6.25 -12.30 18.63
C ARG A 181 7.24 -11.47 19.46
N SER A 182 7.32 -10.16 19.22
CA SER A 182 8.27 -9.28 19.94
C SER A 182 7.96 -9.11 21.43
N ARG A 183 6.75 -9.50 21.88
CA ARG A 183 6.30 -9.38 23.27
C ARG A 183 6.50 -10.63 24.14
N GLY A 184 7.09 -11.70 23.59
CA GLY A 184 7.60 -12.83 24.38
C GLY A 184 6.56 -13.83 24.89
N ASN A 185 5.51 -14.10 24.10
CA ASN A 185 4.66 -15.28 24.27
C ASN A 185 5.13 -16.41 23.36
#